data_AF-A0A8H5NFN0-F1
#
_entry.id   AF-A0A8H5NFN0-F1
#
_cell.length_a   1.000
_cell.length_b   1.000
_cell.length_c   1.000
_cell.angle_alpha   90.00
_cell.angle_beta   90.00
_cell.angle_gamma   90.00
#
_symmetry.space_group_name_H-M   'P 1'
#
loop_
_entity.id
_entity.type
_entity.pdbx_description
1 polymer ?
#
loop_
_entity_poly.entity_id
_entity_poly.type
_entity_poly.pdbx_seq_one_letter_code
_entity_poly.pdbx_strand_id
1 'polypeptide(L)'
;MRFFQPIAIFLSLLTSIAPSGVMAAEESAATQHQKGETVRYQGLNLYVSKPGRFNLGHKKPGKRTGVLLLTDIYGIQLKENRELVDDFAQQGFFAVAPDLFGGDPAKETPGFNTTEFLAKHPPSVTDPIVAKAINYLRNELKVNSVAATGYCYGGRYVFRSLGQNGKIDVGFTAHPSLLATNEIEAVRKPVSVAGAAEDQIFPQTRQAETEAILTKIGKPFTSVLYSGTTHGFAVRANASNPQQVFAKDEAFYQAVRFFNAWA
;
A
#
# COMPACT_ATOMS: atom_id res chain seq x y z
N MET A 1 -48.05 -54.59 -33.02
CA MET A 1 -48.72 -53.34 -32.57
C MET A 1 -47.77 -52.18 -32.77
N ARG A 2 -48.01 -51.38 -33.82
CA ARG A 2 -47.46 -50.02 -34.01
C ARG A 2 -48.42 -49.02 -33.36
N PHE A 3 -47.90 -47.85 -32.97
CA PHE A 3 -48.55 -46.54 -32.64
C PHE A 3 -47.78 -45.91 -31.45
N PHE A 4 -47.44 -44.62 -31.34
CA PHE A 4 -47.70 -43.37 -32.10
C PHE A 4 -46.57 -42.35 -31.76
N GLN A 5 -46.32 -41.37 -32.64
CA GLN A 5 -45.37 -40.24 -32.51
C GLN A 5 -45.77 -39.20 -31.44
N PRO A 6 -44.85 -38.33 -30.96
CA PRO A 6 -45.20 -37.08 -30.30
C PRO A 6 -45.23 -35.88 -31.26
N ILE A 7 -46.44 -35.42 -31.55
CA ILE A 7 -47.02 -34.07 -31.35
C ILE A 7 -46.11 -32.82 -31.57
N ALA A 8 -46.42 -32.16 -32.70
CA ALA A 8 -46.76 -30.74 -32.95
C ALA A 8 -45.91 -29.55 -32.42
N ILE A 9 -45.54 -28.75 -33.42
CA ILE A 9 -45.10 -27.34 -33.45
C ILE A 9 -46.26 -26.41 -33.04
N PHE A 10 -46.00 -25.33 -32.30
CA PHE A 10 -46.67 -24.04 -32.56
C PHE A 10 -45.75 -22.85 -32.28
N LEU A 11 -45.67 -22.01 -33.30
CA LEU A 11 -45.02 -20.71 -33.40
C LEU A 11 -45.96 -19.64 -32.81
N SER A 12 -45.46 -18.71 -32.00
CA SER A 12 -46.13 -17.42 -31.81
C SER A 12 -45.12 -16.27 -31.84
N LEU A 13 -45.16 -15.53 -32.96
CA LEU A 13 -44.67 -14.17 -33.04
C LEU A 13 -45.64 -13.27 -32.28
N LEU A 14 -45.12 -12.48 -31.34
CA LEU A 14 -45.74 -11.23 -30.93
C LEU A 14 -44.69 -10.13 -31.07
N THR A 15 -44.87 -9.35 -32.14
CA THR A 15 -44.24 -8.06 -32.36
C THR A 15 -44.77 -7.07 -31.33
N SER A 16 -43.89 -6.56 -30.48
CA SER A 16 -44.12 -5.34 -29.70
C SER A 16 -43.14 -4.28 -30.21
N ILE A 17 -43.70 -3.28 -30.89
CA ILE A 17 -43.01 -2.04 -31.26
C ILE A 17 -42.94 -1.20 -29.99
N ALA A 18 -41.74 -1.00 -29.44
CA ALA A 18 -41.47 0.04 -28.46
C ALA A 18 -40.74 1.21 -29.14
N PRO A 19 -41.12 2.46 -28.86
CA PRO A 19 -40.61 3.62 -29.59
C PRO A 19 -39.16 3.93 -29.18
N SER A 20 -38.44 4.45 -30.16
CA SER A 20 -37.14 5.07 -30.09
C SER A 20 -37.05 6.07 -28.93
N GLY A 21 -36.22 5.73 -27.96
CA GLY A 21 -35.71 6.65 -26.94
C GLY A 21 -34.24 6.33 -26.73
N VAL A 22 -33.38 7.29 -27.03
CA VAL A 22 -31.93 7.21 -26.77
C VAL A 22 -31.75 7.06 -25.26
N MET A 23 -31.52 5.83 -24.79
CA MET A 23 -31.10 5.57 -23.42
C MET A 23 -29.57 5.55 -23.42
N ALA A 24 -28.99 6.65 -22.93
CA ALA A 24 -27.62 6.65 -22.45
C ALA A 24 -27.49 5.50 -21.44
N ALA A 25 -26.57 4.58 -21.71
CA ALA A 25 -26.30 3.49 -20.79
C ALA A 25 -25.75 4.08 -19.48
N GLU A 26 -26.48 3.83 -18.40
CA GLU A 26 -26.07 4.06 -17.02
C GLU A 26 -24.74 3.35 -16.75
N GLU A 27 -23.68 4.14 -16.63
CA GLU A 27 -22.47 3.75 -15.93
C GLU A 27 -22.74 3.84 -14.42
N SER A 28 -23.08 2.72 -13.80
CA SER A 28 -23.14 2.63 -12.34
C SER A 28 -23.05 1.17 -11.86
N ALA A 29 -21.83 0.74 -11.54
CA ALA A 29 -21.59 -0.41 -10.68
C ALA A 29 -20.37 -0.15 -9.77
N ALA A 30 -20.64 0.46 -8.62
CA ALA A 30 -19.86 0.42 -7.37
C ALA A 30 -18.35 0.76 -7.41
N THR A 31 -18.02 2.01 -7.74
CA THR A 31 -16.72 2.61 -7.36
C THR A 31 -16.82 3.14 -5.92
N GLN A 32 -16.36 2.37 -4.95
CA GLN A 32 -16.10 2.90 -3.60
C GLN A 32 -15.12 4.08 -3.76
N HIS A 33 -15.57 5.28 -3.40
CA HIS A 33 -14.98 6.55 -3.82
C HIS A 33 -13.58 6.72 -3.21
N GLN A 34 -12.55 6.63 -4.04
CA GLN A 34 -11.21 7.10 -3.69
C GLN A 34 -11.32 8.55 -3.21
N LYS A 35 -10.81 8.82 -2.01
CA LYS A 35 -10.92 10.15 -1.37
C LYS A 35 -9.76 11.05 -1.74
N GLY A 36 -8.61 10.45 -2.04
CA GLY A 36 -7.41 11.13 -2.47
C GLY A 36 -7.49 11.60 -3.91
N GLU A 37 -6.50 12.41 -4.29
CA GLU A 37 -6.35 13.01 -5.61
C GLU A 37 -4.95 12.73 -6.16
N THR A 38 -4.83 12.65 -7.48
CA THR A 38 -3.51 12.59 -8.13
C THR A 38 -2.96 14.00 -8.30
N VAL A 39 -1.78 14.27 -7.74
CA VAL A 39 -1.06 15.54 -7.83
C VAL A 39 0.24 15.32 -8.58
N ARG A 40 0.58 16.25 -9.48
CA ARG A 40 1.88 16.27 -10.15
C ARG A 40 2.82 17.23 -9.45
N TYR A 41 3.95 16.74 -8.96
CA TYR A 41 4.96 17.53 -8.26
C TYR A 41 6.35 17.30 -8.86
N GLN A 42 6.92 18.33 -9.49
CA GLN A 42 8.25 18.27 -10.12
C GLN A 42 8.42 17.03 -11.04
N GLY A 43 7.41 16.76 -11.87
CA GLY A 43 7.38 15.63 -12.79
C GLY A 43 7.05 14.27 -12.17
N LEU A 44 6.88 14.18 -10.85
CA LEU A 44 6.44 12.96 -10.14
C LEU A 44 4.93 12.99 -9.93
N ASN A 45 4.26 11.88 -10.22
CA ASN A 45 2.87 11.67 -9.85
C ASN A 45 2.79 11.20 -8.40
N LEU A 46 1.90 11.80 -7.63
CA LEU A 46 1.63 11.49 -6.23
C LEU A 46 0.14 11.21 -6.08
N TYR A 47 -0.24 10.14 -5.40
CA TYR A 47 -1.58 10.00 -4.85
C TYR A 47 -1.60 10.62 -3.46
N VAL A 48 -2.44 11.63 -3.24
CA VAL A 48 -2.45 12.46 -2.03
C VAL A 48 -3.82 12.40 -1.39
N SER A 49 -3.87 12.02 -0.11
CA SER A 49 -5.08 12.03 0.70
C SER A 49 -4.85 12.83 1.97
N LYS A 50 -5.81 13.71 2.30
CA LYS A 50 -5.69 14.68 3.39
C LYS A 50 -6.73 14.34 4.47
N PRO A 51 -6.41 14.56 5.75
CA PRO A 51 -7.36 14.29 6.82
C PRO A 51 -8.53 15.27 6.74
N GLY A 52 -9.73 14.81 7.11
CA GLY A 52 -10.92 15.67 7.17
C GLY A 52 -10.73 16.82 8.16
N ARG A 53 -11.41 17.96 7.93
CA ARG A 53 -11.29 19.19 8.75
C ARG A 53 -11.50 18.97 10.27
N PHE A 54 -12.30 17.97 10.64
CA PHE A 54 -12.60 17.63 12.04
C PHE A 54 -11.80 16.43 12.58
N ASN A 55 -11.03 15.76 11.72
CA ASN A 55 -10.15 14.63 12.06
C ASN A 55 -8.69 15.06 12.01
N LEU A 56 -8.34 16.25 12.53
CA LEU A 56 -6.95 16.59 12.84
C LEU A 56 -6.55 15.85 14.12
N GLY A 57 -6.59 14.53 14.03
CA GLY A 57 -6.36 13.56 15.08
C GLY A 57 -4.89 13.38 15.37
N HIS A 58 -4.22 14.44 15.78
CA HIS A 58 -3.06 14.27 16.63
C HIS A 58 -3.46 14.60 18.05
N LYS A 59 -3.11 13.71 18.98
CA LYS A 59 -3.19 13.92 20.44
C LYS A 59 -2.42 15.16 20.93
N LYS A 60 -1.81 15.93 20.02
CA LYS A 60 -1.17 17.22 20.24
C LYS A 60 -1.76 18.25 19.26
N PRO A 61 -2.58 19.20 19.74
CA PRO A 61 -3.11 20.28 18.91
C PRO A 61 -1.98 20.98 18.13
N GLY A 62 -2.19 21.18 16.82
CA GLY A 62 -1.28 21.95 15.96
C GLY A 62 -0.10 21.21 15.33
N LYS A 63 0.19 19.95 15.70
CA LYS A 63 1.20 19.13 15.00
C LYS A 63 0.55 18.42 13.81
N ARG A 64 1.17 18.50 12.63
CA ARG A 64 0.77 17.80 11.40
C ARG A 64 1.77 16.71 11.08
N THR A 65 1.35 15.45 11.07
CA THR A 65 2.21 14.33 10.64
C THR A 65 1.84 13.92 9.22
N GLY A 66 2.85 13.83 8.36
CA GLY A 66 2.73 13.23 7.04
C GLY A 66 3.01 11.73 7.09
N VAL A 67 2.27 10.94 6.32
CA VAL A 67 2.58 9.53 6.07
C VAL A 67 3.00 9.39 4.62
N LEU A 68 4.24 8.98 4.39
CA LEU A 68 4.73 8.55 3.08
C LEU A 68 4.47 7.05 2.92
N LEU A 69 3.58 6.67 2.01
CA LEU A 69 3.31 5.27 1.68
C LEU A 69 4.14 4.85 0.47
N LEU A 70 5.04 3.90 0.67
CA LEU A 70 5.88 3.30 -0.36
C LEU A 70 5.27 1.94 -0.73
N THR A 71 4.73 1.86 -1.94
CA THR A 71 3.93 0.72 -2.40
C THR A 71 4.76 -0.54 -2.61
N ASP A 72 4.06 -1.66 -2.73
CA ASP A 72 4.61 -2.85 -3.38
C ASP A 72 4.83 -2.61 -4.89
N ILE A 73 5.27 -3.64 -5.60
CA ILE A 73 5.61 -3.56 -7.04
C ILE A 73 4.43 -3.19 -7.95
N TYR A 74 3.20 -3.26 -7.47
CA TYR A 74 2.00 -2.94 -8.25
C TYR A 74 1.65 -1.44 -8.25
N GLY A 75 2.38 -0.64 -7.46
CA GLY A 75 2.32 0.81 -7.53
C GLY A 75 1.00 1.40 -7.02
N ILE A 76 0.85 2.70 -7.20
CA ILE A 76 -0.39 3.43 -6.89
C ILE A 76 -1.53 3.07 -7.85
N GLN A 77 -1.24 2.33 -8.93
CA GLN A 77 -2.21 1.84 -9.89
C GLN A 77 -3.10 0.77 -9.26
N LEU A 78 -2.53 -0.07 -8.37
CA LEU A 78 -3.29 -1.00 -7.54
C LEU A 78 -4.24 -0.23 -6.60
N LYS A 79 -5.52 -0.61 -6.59
CA LYS A 79 -6.58 0.08 -5.84
C LYS A 79 -6.30 0.04 -4.34
N GLU A 80 -5.88 -1.11 -3.85
CA GLU A 80 -5.60 -1.41 -2.43
C GLU A 80 -4.51 -0.49 -1.87
N ASN A 81 -3.50 -0.14 -2.69
CA ASN A 81 -2.47 0.82 -2.28
C ASN A 81 -3.04 2.24 -2.11
N ARG A 82 -3.98 2.66 -2.97
CA ARG A 82 -4.67 3.95 -2.83
C ARG A 82 -5.61 3.97 -1.63
N GLU A 83 -6.31 2.86 -1.39
CA GLU A 83 -7.16 2.70 -0.20
C GLU A 83 -6.35 2.82 1.08
N LEU A 84 -5.16 2.21 1.17
CA LEU A 84 -4.28 2.38 2.33
C LEU A 84 -3.89 3.85 2.57
N VAL A 85 -3.63 4.63 1.51
CA VAL A 85 -3.36 6.07 1.63
C VAL A 85 -4.58 6.80 2.20
N ASP A 86 -5.77 6.50 1.69
CA ASP A 86 -7.02 7.06 2.18
C ASP A 86 -7.32 6.66 3.62
N ASP A 87 -6.95 5.45 4.04
CA ASP A 87 -7.13 4.97 5.40
C ASP A 87 -6.19 5.69 6.37
N PHE A 88 -4.92 5.92 6.02
CA PHE A 88 -4.05 6.78 6.83
C PHE A 88 -4.59 8.21 6.94
N ALA A 89 -5.17 8.77 5.88
CA ALA A 89 -5.80 10.08 5.94
C ALA A 89 -7.03 10.10 6.88
N GLN A 90 -7.81 9.02 6.91
CA GLN A 90 -8.93 8.86 7.84
C GLN A 90 -8.48 8.80 9.30
N GLN A 91 -7.27 8.29 9.57
CA GLN A 91 -6.64 8.29 10.89
C GLN A 91 -6.02 9.65 11.28
N GLY A 92 -6.15 10.68 10.44
CA GLY A 92 -5.71 12.04 10.75
C GLY A 92 -4.35 12.45 10.18
N PHE A 93 -3.72 11.60 9.37
CA PHE A 93 -2.43 11.88 8.75
C PHE A 93 -2.57 12.58 7.39
N PHE A 94 -1.56 13.36 6.98
CA PHE A 94 -1.43 13.80 5.59
C PHE A 94 -0.73 12.70 4.79
N ALA A 95 -1.48 11.88 4.07
CA ALA A 95 -0.96 10.67 3.44
C ALA A 95 -0.61 10.91 1.96
N VAL A 96 0.55 10.44 1.54
CA VAL A 96 1.08 10.59 0.17
C VAL A 96 1.74 9.30 -0.27
N ALA A 97 1.38 8.79 -1.45
CA ALA A 97 2.11 7.72 -2.12
C ALA A 97 2.67 8.21 -3.47
N PRO A 98 3.99 8.17 -3.69
CA PRO A 98 4.56 8.47 -4.99
C PRO A 98 4.39 7.31 -5.96
N ASP A 99 4.27 7.62 -7.23
CA ASP A 99 4.42 6.65 -8.31
C ASP A 99 5.90 6.22 -8.41
N LEU A 100 6.23 5.09 -7.77
CA LEU A 100 7.59 4.55 -7.74
C LEU A 100 8.06 4.02 -9.10
N PHE A 101 7.14 3.77 -10.03
CA PHE A 101 7.41 3.07 -11.29
C PHE A 101 7.07 3.89 -12.54
N GLY A 102 6.75 5.17 -12.37
CA GLY A 102 6.53 6.11 -13.48
C GLY A 102 5.38 5.70 -14.41
N GLY A 103 4.34 5.08 -13.86
CA GLY A 103 3.17 4.64 -14.62
C GLY A 103 3.27 3.22 -15.19
N ASP A 104 4.40 2.53 -15.01
CA ASP A 104 4.59 1.15 -15.47
C ASP A 104 4.95 0.21 -14.31
N PRO A 105 4.01 -0.03 -13.36
CA PRO A 105 4.24 -0.98 -12.29
C PRO A 105 4.21 -2.44 -12.80
N ALA A 106 4.55 -3.36 -11.91
CA ALA A 106 4.42 -4.78 -12.19
C ALA A 106 2.97 -5.18 -12.50
N LYS A 107 2.81 -6.25 -13.29
CA LYS A 107 1.50 -6.74 -13.75
C LYS A 107 1.34 -8.20 -13.33
N GLU A 108 0.14 -8.56 -12.88
CA GLU A 108 -0.22 -9.94 -12.56
C GLU A 108 -0.60 -10.73 -13.82
N THR A 109 0.31 -10.76 -14.79
CA THR A 109 0.11 -11.46 -16.06
C THR A 109 1.07 -12.65 -16.16
N PRO A 110 0.63 -13.81 -16.70
CA PRO A 110 1.52 -14.93 -16.97
C PRO A 110 2.77 -14.50 -17.74
N GLY A 111 3.95 -14.94 -17.29
CA GLY A 111 5.22 -14.62 -17.93
C GLY A 111 5.82 -13.25 -17.56
N PHE A 112 5.23 -12.50 -16.62
CA PHE A 112 5.84 -11.28 -16.11
C PHE A 112 7.21 -11.58 -15.45
N ASN A 113 8.27 -10.94 -15.95
CA ASN A 113 9.62 -11.13 -15.43
C ASN A 113 9.90 -10.17 -14.26
N THR A 114 9.57 -10.59 -13.05
CA THR A 114 9.80 -9.80 -11.84
C THR A 114 11.27 -9.46 -11.62
N THR A 115 12.20 -10.34 -11.99
CA THR A 115 13.65 -10.09 -11.84
C THR A 115 14.10 -8.94 -12.74
N GLU A 116 13.72 -8.98 -14.02
CA GLU A 116 14.04 -7.90 -14.97
C GLU A 116 13.36 -6.58 -14.57
N PHE A 117 12.12 -6.64 -14.10
CA PHE A 117 11.43 -5.48 -13.57
C PHE A 117 12.20 -4.84 -12.42
N LEU A 118 12.54 -5.61 -11.38
CA LEU A 118 13.27 -5.10 -10.21
C LEU A 118 14.65 -4.55 -10.58
N ALA A 119 15.32 -5.11 -11.59
CA ALA A 119 16.60 -4.60 -12.08
C ALA A 119 16.51 -3.18 -12.67
N LYS A 120 15.34 -2.76 -13.17
CA LYS A 120 15.08 -1.39 -13.66
C LYS A 120 14.83 -0.39 -12.55
N HIS A 121 14.58 -0.87 -11.32
CA HIS A 121 14.29 -0.03 -10.16
C HIS A 121 15.33 -0.21 -9.03
N PRO A 122 16.64 0.01 -9.29
CA PRO A 122 17.64 -0.01 -8.24
C PRO A 122 17.48 1.23 -7.32
N PRO A 123 18.22 1.26 -6.19
CA PRO A 123 18.19 2.42 -5.29
C PRO A 123 18.50 3.76 -5.95
N SER A 124 19.40 3.78 -6.94
CA SER A 124 19.74 5.01 -7.68
C SER A 124 18.56 5.62 -8.45
N VAL A 125 17.55 4.81 -8.80
CA VAL A 125 16.31 5.27 -9.44
C VAL A 125 15.26 5.65 -8.40
N THR A 126 15.13 4.87 -7.34
CA THR A 126 14.01 4.98 -6.39
C THR A 126 14.27 5.98 -5.26
N ASP A 127 15.49 6.07 -4.73
CA ASP A 127 15.82 7.00 -3.64
C ASP A 127 15.49 8.47 -4.01
N PRO A 128 15.79 8.97 -5.24
CA PRO A 128 15.39 10.31 -5.64
C PRO A 128 13.87 10.53 -5.67
N ILE A 129 13.08 9.51 -6.02
CA ILE A 129 11.61 9.56 -6.01
C ILE A 129 11.10 9.71 -4.58
N VAL A 130 11.61 8.87 -3.66
CA VAL A 130 11.29 8.90 -2.24
C VAL A 130 11.65 10.26 -1.63
N ALA A 131 12.86 10.76 -1.89
CA ALA A 131 13.31 12.07 -1.41
C ALA A 131 12.41 13.22 -1.91
N LYS A 132 11.96 13.17 -3.17
CA LYS A 132 11.04 14.16 -3.75
C LYS A 132 9.65 14.10 -3.09
N ALA A 133 9.13 12.91 -2.79
CA ALA A 133 7.88 12.76 -2.06
C ALA A 133 7.95 13.27 -0.62
N ILE A 134 9.07 13.05 0.07
CA ILE A 134 9.33 13.65 1.39
C ILE A 134 9.36 15.17 1.29
N ASN A 135 10.01 15.72 0.27
CA ASN A 135 10.02 17.18 0.04
C ASN A 135 8.60 17.73 -0.19
N TYR A 136 7.74 17.02 -0.93
CA TYR A 136 6.34 17.42 -1.10
C TYR A 136 5.60 17.48 0.25
N LEU A 137 5.73 16.44 1.08
CA LEU A 137 5.15 16.43 2.43
C LEU A 137 5.59 17.64 3.27
N ARG A 138 6.90 17.94 3.27
CA ARG A 138 7.48 19.04 4.05
C ARG A 138 7.14 20.43 3.49
N ASN A 139 7.23 20.60 2.18
CA ASN A 139 7.21 21.92 1.55
C ASN A 139 5.84 22.32 1.05
N GLU A 140 5.04 21.39 0.51
CA GLU A 140 3.70 21.68 0.01
C GLU A 140 2.66 21.42 1.10
N LEU A 141 2.73 20.25 1.75
CA LEU A 141 1.80 19.93 2.82
C LEU A 141 2.22 20.48 4.18
N LYS A 142 3.40 21.10 4.33
CA LYS A 142 3.86 21.75 5.58
C LYS A 142 3.73 20.85 6.82
N VAL A 143 4.06 19.56 6.70
CA VAL A 143 4.01 18.62 7.84
C VAL A 143 5.22 18.80 8.77
N ASN A 144 4.98 18.71 10.08
CA ASN A 144 6.00 18.85 11.12
C ASN A 144 6.83 17.59 11.29
N SER A 145 6.26 16.41 11.03
CA SER A 145 6.98 15.14 11.00
C SER A 145 6.55 14.26 9.82
N VAL A 146 7.41 13.35 9.41
CA VAL A 146 7.15 12.39 8.33
C VAL A 146 7.35 10.99 8.89
N ALA A 147 6.25 10.26 9.00
CA ALA A 147 6.25 8.81 9.09
C ALA A 147 6.35 8.21 7.68
N ALA A 148 6.99 7.06 7.53
CA ALA A 148 6.90 6.28 6.30
C ALA A 148 6.42 4.87 6.56
N THR A 149 5.52 4.38 5.71
CA THR A 149 5.06 3.00 5.65
C THR A 149 5.51 2.38 4.33
N GLY A 150 5.95 1.13 4.34
CA GLY A 150 6.46 0.44 3.16
C GLY A 150 5.97 -1.00 3.08
N TYR A 151 5.49 -1.39 1.90
CA TYR A 151 4.94 -2.73 1.66
C TYR A 151 5.79 -3.45 0.61
N CYS A 152 6.21 -4.69 0.87
CA CYS A 152 7.04 -5.45 -0.09
C CYS A 152 8.28 -4.65 -0.51
N TYR A 153 8.37 -4.26 -1.78
CA TYR A 153 9.42 -3.44 -2.37
C TYR A 153 9.63 -2.11 -1.62
N GLY A 154 8.56 -1.42 -1.26
CA GLY A 154 8.61 -0.15 -0.53
C GLY A 154 9.22 -0.27 0.86
N GLY A 155 9.17 -1.46 1.48
CA GLY A 155 9.72 -1.70 2.82
C GLY A 155 11.23 -1.44 2.89
N ARG A 156 11.98 -1.83 1.85
CA ARG A 156 13.41 -1.51 1.73
C ARG A 156 13.68 -0.03 1.85
N TYR A 157 12.89 0.79 1.16
CA TYR A 157 13.09 2.22 1.06
C TYR A 157 12.67 2.98 2.32
N VAL A 158 11.83 2.39 3.17
CA VAL A 158 11.64 2.87 4.55
C VAL A 158 12.94 2.73 5.33
N PHE A 159 13.57 1.54 5.36
CA PHE A 159 14.84 1.33 6.05
C PHE A 159 15.94 2.26 5.55
N ARG A 160 16.09 2.40 4.23
CA ARG A 160 17.04 3.36 3.62
C ARG A 160 16.78 4.80 4.06
N SER A 161 15.51 5.16 4.26
CA SER A 161 15.10 6.50 4.71
C SER A 161 15.25 6.71 6.21
N LEU A 162 15.48 5.67 7.03
CA LEU A 162 15.73 5.78 8.47
C LEU A 162 17.21 5.98 8.82
N GLY A 163 18.09 6.01 7.81
CA GLY A 163 19.53 6.16 7.98
C GLY A 163 19.96 7.56 8.42
N GLN A 164 21.28 7.79 8.52
CA GLN A 164 21.86 9.07 8.95
C GLN A 164 21.42 10.27 8.09
N ASN A 165 21.32 10.08 6.77
CA ASN A 165 20.86 11.10 5.82
C ASN A 165 19.35 11.00 5.53
N GLY A 166 18.67 10.10 6.25
CA GLY A 166 17.25 9.87 6.19
C GLY A 166 16.45 11.10 6.61
N LYS A 167 15.31 11.34 5.94
CA LYS A 167 14.44 12.51 6.19
C LYS A 167 13.08 12.16 6.77
N ILE A 168 12.92 10.91 7.23
CA ILE A 168 11.73 10.46 7.95
C ILE A 168 12.06 10.30 9.44
N ASP A 169 11.03 10.46 10.27
CA ASP A 169 11.14 10.47 11.72
C ASP A 169 10.86 9.09 12.32
N VAL A 170 10.02 8.30 11.67
CA VAL A 170 9.60 6.95 12.08
C VAL A 170 9.23 6.10 10.87
N GLY A 171 9.51 4.79 10.93
CA GLY A 171 9.20 3.84 9.87
C GLY A 171 8.26 2.71 10.30
N PHE A 172 7.48 2.20 9.36
CA PHE A 172 6.81 0.92 9.45
C PHE A 172 7.01 0.15 8.13
N THR A 173 7.19 -1.16 8.22
CA THR A 173 7.23 -2.01 7.02
C THR A 173 6.36 -3.25 7.21
N ALA A 174 5.62 -3.64 6.19
CA ALA A 174 4.99 -4.95 6.11
C ALA A 174 5.67 -5.79 5.02
N HIS A 175 6.05 -7.02 5.39
CA HIS A 175 6.66 -8.04 4.52
C HIS A 175 7.72 -7.46 3.55
N PRO A 176 8.78 -6.79 4.06
CA PRO A 176 9.74 -6.07 3.21
C PRO A 176 10.55 -7.00 2.31
N SER A 177 10.80 -6.60 1.06
CA SER A 177 11.62 -7.37 0.11
C SER A 177 12.93 -6.64 -0.23
N LEU A 178 13.93 -7.38 -0.69
CA LEU A 178 15.25 -6.84 -1.10
C LEU A 178 15.98 -6.02 -0.02
N LEU A 179 15.59 -6.17 1.24
CA LEU A 179 16.17 -5.44 2.36
C LEU A 179 17.54 -6.01 2.71
N ALA A 180 18.60 -5.26 2.44
CA ALA A 180 19.97 -5.68 2.71
C ALA A 180 20.37 -5.46 4.18
N THR A 181 21.26 -6.30 4.71
CA THR A 181 21.69 -6.22 6.12
C THR A 181 22.29 -4.86 6.48
N ASN A 182 23.12 -4.29 5.60
CA ASN A 182 23.70 -2.97 5.81
C ASN A 182 22.65 -1.84 5.84
N GLU A 183 21.49 -2.01 5.20
CA GLU A 183 20.38 -1.04 5.26
C GLU A 183 19.67 -1.12 6.63
N ILE A 184 19.62 -2.30 7.25
CA ILE A 184 19.11 -2.47 8.62
C ILE A 184 20.10 -1.86 9.62
N GLU A 185 21.39 -2.17 9.48
CA GLU A 185 22.47 -1.66 10.35
C GLU A 185 22.58 -0.12 10.33
N ALA A 186 22.14 0.50 9.23
CA ALA A 186 22.17 1.95 9.06
C ALA A 186 21.06 2.68 9.82
N VAL A 187 20.05 2.00 10.36
CA VAL A 187 18.89 2.62 11.02
C VAL A 187 19.32 3.51 12.19
N ARG A 188 18.73 4.71 12.25
CA ARG A 188 18.95 5.70 13.32
C ARG A 188 17.66 6.19 14.00
N LYS A 189 16.50 5.72 13.55
CA LYS A 189 15.16 6.17 13.95
C LYS A 189 14.25 4.99 14.32
N PRO A 190 13.13 5.20 15.03
CA PRO A 190 12.21 4.14 15.39
C PRO A 190 11.61 3.42 14.16
N VAL A 191 11.47 2.10 14.23
CA VAL A 191 10.91 1.29 13.15
C VAL A 191 10.04 0.13 13.64
N SER A 192 8.93 -0.14 12.95
CA SER A 192 8.05 -1.26 13.24
C SER A 192 7.97 -2.21 12.05
N VAL A 193 8.07 -3.52 12.28
CA VAL A 193 8.09 -4.55 11.24
C VAL A 193 6.93 -5.52 11.43
N ALA A 194 6.14 -5.72 10.38
CA ALA A 194 5.08 -6.72 10.30
C ALA A 194 5.51 -7.82 9.32
N GLY A 195 5.77 -9.02 9.83
CA GLY A 195 6.13 -10.19 9.04
C GLY A 195 4.97 -11.14 8.81
N ALA A 196 5.03 -11.88 7.70
CA ALA A 196 4.09 -12.95 7.39
C ALA A 196 4.71 -14.32 7.73
N ALA A 197 3.95 -15.19 8.38
CA ALA A 197 4.46 -16.47 8.87
C ALA A 197 4.94 -17.42 7.76
N GLU A 198 4.31 -17.39 6.58
CA GLU A 198 4.60 -18.28 5.46
C GLU A 198 5.34 -17.56 4.31
N ASP A 199 5.94 -16.41 4.60
CA ASP A 199 6.65 -15.58 3.63
C ASP A 199 7.97 -16.23 3.18
N GLN A 200 8.13 -16.42 1.86
CA GLN A 200 9.36 -16.95 1.26
C GLN A 200 10.34 -15.84 0.83
N ILE A 201 9.88 -14.59 0.77
CA ILE A 201 10.68 -13.42 0.37
C ILE A 201 11.29 -12.76 1.61
N PHE A 202 10.52 -12.64 2.69
CA PHE A 202 10.97 -12.20 4.00
C PHE A 202 10.70 -13.27 5.05
N PRO A 203 11.42 -14.41 4.99
CA PRO A 203 11.16 -15.53 5.89
C PRO A 203 11.45 -15.16 7.35
N GLN A 204 10.89 -15.93 8.28
CA GLN A 204 11.06 -15.72 9.72
C GLN A 204 12.53 -15.65 10.15
N THR A 205 13.43 -16.40 9.50
CA THR A 205 14.88 -16.30 9.73
C THR A 205 15.42 -14.92 9.42
N ARG A 206 14.95 -14.28 8.35
CA ARG A 206 15.31 -12.92 7.96
C ARG A 206 14.70 -11.88 8.90
N GLN A 207 13.49 -12.12 9.40
CA GLN A 207 12.87 -11.29 10.43
C GLN A 207 13.66 -11.34 11.74
N ALA A 208 14.04 -12.53 12.20
CA ALA A 208 14.86 -12.70 13.40
C ALA A 208 16.24 -12.04 13.29
N GLU A 209 16.90 -12.11 12.12
CA GLU A 209 18.14 -11.38 11.87
C GLU A 209 17.92 -9.86 11.97
N THR A 210 16.82 -9.36 11.40
CA THR A 210 16.44 -7.94 11.48
C THR A 210 16.25 -7.51 12.93
N GLU A 211 15.55 -8.30 13.74
CA GLU A 211 15.34 -8.04 15.17
C GLU A 211 16.65 -8.00 15.96
N ALA A 212 17.58 -8.94 15.69
CA ALA A 212 18.87 -8.97 16.34
C ALA A 212 19.69 -7.69 16.06
N ILE A 213 19.68 -7.23 14.81
CA ILE A 213 20.38 -5.99 14.42
C ILE A 213 19.69 -4.77 15.06
N LEU A 214 18.36 -4.67 15.00
CA LEU A 214 17.63 -3.55 15.60
C LEU A 214 17.80 -3.48 17.12
N THR A 215 17.87 -4.64 17.78
CA THR A 215 18.18 -4.74 19.22
C THR A 215 19.56 -4.17 19.52
N LYS A 216 20.57 -4.51 18.72
CA LYS A 216 21.93 -3.95 18.86
C LYS A 216 21.97 -2.43 18.60
N ILE A 217 21.16 -1.93 17.67
CA ILE A 217 21.05 -0.49 17.37
C ILE A 217 20.42 0.29 18.53
N GLY A 218 19.52 -0.32 19.31
CA GLY A 218 18.93 0.27 20.51
C GLY A 218 17.97 1.44 20.24
N LYS A 219 17.49 1.60 19.01
CA LYS A 219 16.36 2.50 18.71
C LYS A 219 15.05 1.77 18.98
N PRO A 220 13.98 2.48 19.40
CA PRO A 220 12.69 1.84 19.62
C PRO A 220 12.25 1.07 18.38
N PHE A 221 11.95 -0.22 18.55
CA PHE A 221 11.40 -1.03 17.47
C PHE A 221 10.33 -1.98 18.00
N THR A 222 9.46 -2.41 17.09
CA THR A 222 8.51 -3.49 17.33
C THR A 222 8.55 -4.44 16.14
N SER A 223 8.48 -5.75 16.39
CA SER A 223 8.38 -6.76 15.35
C SER A 223 7.21 -7.67 15.68
N VAL A 224 6.33 -7.90 14.71
CA VAL A 224 5.13 -8.74 14.87
C VAL A 224 5.09 -9.75 13.73
N LEU A 225 4.79 -11.00 14.06
CA LEU A 225 4.59 -12.08 13.10
C LEU A 225 3.11 -12.45 13.05
N TYR A 226 2.51 -12.41 11.86
CA TYR A 226 1.11 -12.75 11.66
C TYR A 226 0.96 -14.17 11.07
N SER A 227 0.27 -15.05 11.79
CA SER A 227 0.03 -16.45 11.35
C SER A 227 -1.02 -16.54 10.23
N GLY A 228 -0.94 -17.58 9.40
CA GLY A 228 -1.89 -17.80 8.29
C GLY A 228 -1.78 -16.76 7.17
N THR A 229 -0.64 -16.08 7.11
CA THR A 229 -0.37 -15.01 6.13
C THR A 229 0.86 -15.31 5.31
N THR A 230 0.80 -14.91 4.04
CA THR A 230 1.87 -14.99 3.06
C THR A 230 2.34 -13.59 2.66
N HIS A 231 3.34 -13.52 1.79
CA HIS A 231 3.83 -12.25 1.27
C HIS A 231 2.71 -11.40 0.65
N GLY A 232 2.63 -10.12 1.00
CA GLY A 232 1.59 -9.22 0.50
C GLY A 232 0.31 -9.15 1.35
N PHE A 233 0.22 -9.88 2.47
CA PHE A 233 -1.00 -9.93 3.30
C PHE A 233 -1.51 -8.55 3.74
N ALA A 234 -0.62 -7.59 3.99
CA ALA A 234 -0.99 -6.27 4.48
C ALA A 234 -1.58 -5.36 3.38
N VAL A 235 -1.54 -5.78 2.12
CA VAL A 235 -2.13 -5.07 0.97
C VAL A 235 -3.27 -5.90 0.36
N ARG A 236 -2.98 -7.16 0.01
CA ARG A 236 -3.82 -8.03 -0.82
C ARG A 236 -4.28 -9.30 -0.09
N ALA A 237 -4.60 -9.19 1.21
CA ALA A 237 -5.21 -10.29 1.97
C ALA A 237 -6.47 -10.84 1.25
N ASN A 238 -6.68 -12.16 1.32
CA ASN A 238 -7.91 -12.77 0.85
C ASN A 238 -9.08 -12.34 1.75
N ALA A 239 -9.98 -11.51 1.22
CA ALA A 239 -11.12 -10.96 1.96
C ALA A 239 -12.12 -12.03 2.45
N SER A 240 -12.10 -13.24 1.88
CA SER A 240 -12.92 -14.37 2.33
C SER A 240 -12.27 -15.17 3.46
N ASN A 241 -11.01 -14.90 3.80
CA ASN A 241 -10.32 -15.54 4.92
C ASN A 241 -10.29 -14.58 6.14
N PRO A 242 -11.06 -14.85 7.20
CA PRO A 242 -11.15 -13.94 8.35
C PRO A 242 -9.82 -13.74 9.09
N GLN A 243 -8.94 -14.74 9.08
CA GLN A 243 -7.61 -14.62 9.69
C GLN A 243 -6.72 -13.64 8.92
N GLN A 244 -6.78 -13.65 7.59
CA GLN A 244 -6.00 -12.71 6.77
C GLN A 244 -6.56 -11.29 6.84
N VAL A 245 -7.89 -11.14 6.90
CA VAL A 245 -8.53 -9.83 7.13
C VAL A 245 -8.07 -9.26 8.47
N PHE A 246 -8.16 -10.03 9.55
CA PHE A 246 -7.68 -9.62 10.87
C PHE A 246 -6.20 -9.23 10.85
N ALA A 247 -5.35 -10.01 10.21
CA ALA A 247 -3.93 -9.71 10.12
C ALA A 247 -3.63 -8.42 9.34
N LYS A 248 -4.33 -8.19 8.22
CA LYS A 248 -4.21 -6.94 7.44
C LYS A 248 -4.59 -5.73 8.30
N ASP A 249 -5.72 -5.81 9.00
CA ASP A 249 -6.22 -4.73 9.85
C ASP A 249 -5.27 -4.46 11.03
N GLU A 250 -4.79 -5.51 11.71
CA GLU A 250 -3.84 -5.35 12.81
C GLU A 250 -2.49 -4.80 12.35
N ALA A 251 -1.99 -5.20 11.16
CA ALA A 251 -0.77 -4.62 10.61
C ALA A 251 -0.94 -3.12 10.29
N PHE A 252 -2.12 -2.71 9.78
CA PHE A 252 -2.44 -1.30 9.58
C PHE A 252 -2.46 -0.54 10.92
N TYR A 253 -3.15 -1.06 11.94
CA TYR A 253 -3.20 -0.42 13.25
C TYR A 253 -1.87 -0.47 14.01
N GLN A 254 -1.01 -1.47 13.77
CA GLN A 254 0.37 -1.49 14.23
C GLN A 254 1.11 -0.25 13.73
N ALA A 255 1.02 0.06 12.42
CA ALA A 255 1.62 1.25 11.84
C ALA A 255 1.07 2.54 12.47
N VAL A 256 -0.26 2.69 12.54
CA VAL A 256 -0.93 3.87 13.10
C VAL A 256 -0.53 4.11 14.55
N ARG A 257 -0.57 3.06 15.40
CA ARG A 257 -0.18 3.16 16.81
C ARG A 257 1.29 3.52 16.96
N PHE A 258 2.16 2.93 16.15
CA PHE A 258 3.60 3.22 16.18
C PHE A 258 3.91 4.65 15.75
N PHE A 259 3.27 5.15 14.69
CA PHE A 259 3.40 6.55 14.25
C PHE A 259 2.89 7.52 15.30
N ASN A 260 1.77 7.22 15.96
CA ASN A 260 1.25 8.06 17.04
C ASN A 260 2.18 8.15 18.26
N ALA A 261 2.99 7.12 18.51
CA ALA A 261 3.96 7.12 19.61
C ALA A 261 5.24 7.87 19.26
N TRP A 262 5.71 7.77 18.01
CA TRP A 262 7.09 8.14 17.64
C TRP A 262 7.22 9.25 16.59
N ALA A 263 6.14 9.63 15.89
CA ALA A 263 6.16 10.70 14.89
C ALA A 263 6.08 12.10 15.50
#